data_AF-A0A9P5NSI3-F1
#
_entry.id   AF-A0A9P5NSI3-F1
#
_cell.length_a   1.000
_cell.length_b   1.000
_cell.length_c   1.000
_cell.angle_alpha   90.00
_cell.angle_beta   90.00
_cell.angle_gamma   90.00
#
_symmetry.space_group_name_H-M   'P 1'
#
loop_
_entity.id
_entity.type
_entity.pdbx_description
1 polymer ?
#
loop_
_entity_poly.entity_id
_entity_poly.type
_entity_poly.pdbx_seq_one_letter_code
_entity_poly.pdbx_strand_id
1 'polypeptide(L)'
;MVPLSLFLNTSLLYLSVHGANVPTFKVNPKPGEKKRFMIIDYKKLLSRLNLAKLEMSHAEWIEAAYNCFCFQSSHNVVESSGTYSSWWEKHFNFFNLQKDKVFYYNTWKSMDLEIYQEFYAQLTIYNAAFYVHRYDIVKNSFDLKSQMKSMLSGASKVSQEMPSSVPSVPFPSGSSKLSPLACCILYGEHGQTL
;
A
#
# COMPACT_ATOMS: atom_id res chain seq x y z
N MET A 1 -3.44 10.21 2.33
CA MET A 1 -2.94 9.26 1.33
C MET A 1 -4.08 8.86 0.39
N VAL A 2 -3.89 9.01 -0.93
CA VAL A 2 -4.82 8.47 -1.95
C VAL A 2 -4.37 7.05 -2.29
N PRO A 3 -5.25 6.03 -2.25
CA PRO A 3 -4.87 4.66 -2.58
C PRO A 3 -4.40 4.50 -4.03
N LEU A 4 -3.31 3.75 -4.25
CA LEU A 4 -2.72 3.57 -5.57
C LEU A 4 -3.70 2.97 -6.60
N SER A 5 -4.62 2.09 -6.17
CA SER A 5 -5.64 1.48 -7.03
C SER A 5 -6.62 2.48 -7.68
N LEU A 6 -6.74 3.71 -7.16
CA LEU A 6 -7.51 4.75 -7.83
C LEU A 6 -6.82 5.34 -9.06
N PHE A 7 -5.53 5.08 -9.24
CA PHE A 7 -4.75 5.50 -10.40
C PHE A 7 -4.74 4.47 -11.53
N LEU A 8 -5.49 3.37 -11.42
CA LEU A 8 -5.74 2.49 -12.57
C LEU A 8 -6.53 3.25 -13.63
N ASN A 9 -6.24 3.01 -14.91
CA ASN A 9 -6.96 3.58 -16.06
C ASN A 9 -8.46 3.29 -15.99
N THR A 10 -8.85 2.11 -15.50
CA THR A 10 -10.26 1.77 -15.28
C THR A 10 -10.91 2.67 -14.22
N SER A 11 -10.21 2.92 -13.11
CA SER A 11 -10.63 3.86 -12.06
C SER A 11 -10.69 5.30 -12.58
N LEU A 12 -9.66 5.74 -13.31
CA LEU A 12 -9.60 7.10 -13.87
C LEU A 12 -10.68 7.34 -14.92
N LEU A 13 -10.95 6.35 -15.79
CA LEU A 13 -12.04 6.39 -16.76
C LEU A 13 -13.38 6.50 -16.04
N TYR A 14 -13.60 5.70 -14.99
CA TYR A 14 -14.82 5.80 -14.18
C TYR A 14 -14.98 7.21 -13.58
N LEU A 15 -13.92 7.78 -13.01
CA LEU A 15 -13.93 9.14 -12.46
C LEU A 15 -14.24 10.20 -13.52
N SER A 16 -13.70 10.04 -14.74
CA SER A 16 -13.95 10.96 -15.84
C SER A 16 -15.41 10.91 -16.32
N VAL A 17 -15.97 9.71 -16.47
CA VAL A 17 -17.34 9.51 -16.98
C VAL A 17 -18.40 9.79 -15.90
N HIS A 18 -18.14 9.41 -14.65
CA HIS A 18 -19.11 9.44 -13.56
C HIS A 18 -18.78 10.48 -12.48
N GLY A 19 -18.00 11.52 -12.81
CA GLY A 19 -17.50 12.52 -11.87
C GLY A 19 -18.58 13.13 -10.96
N ALA A 20 -19.77 13.41 -11.49
CA ALA A 20 -20.90 13.96 -10.72
C ALA A 20 -21.46 12.98 -9.66
N ASN A 21 -21.27 11.68 -9.84
CA ASN A 21 -21.78 10.61 -8.97
C ASN A 21 -20.72 10.05 -8.01
N VAL A 22 -19.51 10.62 -8.03
CA VAL A 22 -18.40 10.20 -7.17
C VAL A 22 -18.81 10.44 -5.71
N PRO A 23 -18.65 9.43 -4.82
CA PRO A 23 -18.89 9.61 -3.40
C PRO A 23 -18.11 10.79 -2.86
N THR A 24 -18.79 11.69 -2.16
CA THR A 24 -18.15 12.83 -1.50
C THR A 24 -18.71 12.99 -0.09
N PHE A 25 -17.95 13.66 0.77
CA PHE A 25 -18.40 14.08 2.09
C PHE A 25 -18.00 15.52 2.36
N LYS A 26 -18.78 16.19 3.20
CA LYS A 26 -18.52 17.58 3.63
C LYS A 26 -17.45 17.58 4.71
N VAL A 27 -16.42 18.39 4.53
CA VAL A 27 -15.44 18.67 5.59
C VAL A 27 -15.77 20.00 6.23
N ASN A 28 -15.72 20.03 7.56
CA ASN A 28 -15.90 21.27 8.30
C ASN A 28 -14.68 22.16 8.08
N PRO A 29 -14.88 23.47 7.85
CA PRO A 29 -13.78 24.42 7.74
C PRO A 29 -12.92 24.39 9.02
N LYS A 30 -11.62 24.62 8.86
CA LYS A 30 -10.74 24.88 10.01
C LYS A 30 -11.14 26.21 10.68
N PRO A 31 -10.76 26.44 11.96
CA PRO A 31 -10.98 27.73 12.62
C PRO A 31 -10.44 28.88 11.75
N GLY A 32 -11.31 29.83 11.37
CA GLY A 32 -10.96 30.95 10.48
C GLY A 32 -11.36 30.78 9.01
N GLU A 33 -11.69 29.57 8.56
CA GLU A 33 -12.20 29.33 7.20
C GLU A 33 -13.74 29.50 7.15
N LYS A 34 -14.24 30.21 6.15
CA LYS A 34 -15.68 30.53 6.04
C LYS A 34 -16.48 29.49 5.25
N LYS A 35 -15.82 28.63 4.45
CA LYS A 35 -16.50 27.77 3.46
C LYS A 35 -16.22 26.30 3.71
N ARG A 36 -17.29 25.51 3.81
CA ARG A 36 -17.21 24.04 3.74
C ARG A 36 -16.81 23.63 2.33
N PHE A 37 -15.94 22.63 2.24
CA PHE A 37 -15.56 22.02 0.97
C PHE A 37 -15.94 20.55 0.94
N MET A 38 -16.15 20.04 -0.27
CA MET A 38 -16.49 18.65 -0.54
C MET A 38 -15.21 17.92 -0.90
N ILE A 39 -14.97 16.77 -0.28
CA ILE A 39 -13.84 15.89 -0.61
C ILE A 39 -14.39 14.55 -1.09
N ILE A 40 -13.68 13.91 -2.01
CA ILE A 40 -13.97 12.55 -2.46
C ILE A 40 -13.83 11.58 -1.28
N ASP A 41 -14.89 10.81 -1.04
CA ASP A 41 -14.89 9.68 -0.10
C ASP A 41 -14.24 8.48 -0.78
N TYR A 42 -12.91 8.44 -0.77
CA TYR A 42 -12.15 7.40 -1.47
C TYR A 42 -12.46 6.00 -0.92
N LYS A 43 -12.84 5.85 0.36
CA LYS A 43 -13.19 4.54 0.94
C LYS A 43 -14.47 4.00 0.34
N LYS A 44 -15.52 4.84 0.22
CA LYS A 44 -16.74 4.47 -0.48
C LYS A 44 -16.50 4.24 -1.97
N LEU A 45 -15.65 5.05 -2.59
CA LEU A 45 -15.31 4.89 -4.00
C LEU A 45 -14.61 3.55 -4.26
N LEU A 46 -13.59 3.21 -3.47
CA LEU A 46 -12.91 1.91 -3.55
C LEU A 46 -13.88 0.74 -3.36
N SER A 47 -14.81 0.87 -2.41
CA SER A 47 -15.84 -0.15 -2.18
C SER A 47 -16.75 -0.31 -3.39
N ARG A 48 -17.16 0.79 -4.04
CA ARG A 48 -17.97 0.76 -5.27
C ARG A 48 -17.23 0.13 -6.45
N LEU A 49 -15.92 0.34 -6.55
CA LEU A 49 -15.09 -0.19 -7.62
C LEU A 49 -14.55 -1.61 -7.34
N ASN A 50 -14.87 -2.20 -6.18
CA ASN A 50 -14.31 -3.47 -5.72
C ASN A 50 -12.77 -3.46 -5.59
N LEU A 51 -12.18 -2.31 -5.29
CA LEU A 51 -10.73 -2.08 -5.19
C LEU A 51 -10.22 -1.97 -3.75
N ALA A 52 -11.04 -2.36 -2.76
CA ALA A 52 -10.73 -2.20 -1.34
C ALA A 52 -9.63 -3.14 -0.82
N LYS A 53 -9.29 -4.20 -1.56
CA LYS A 53 -8.20 -5.13 -1.21
C LYS A 53 -6.95 -4.81 -2.03
N LEU A 54 -5.77 -5.05 -1.47
CA LEU A 54 -4.47 -4.96 -2.14
C LEU A 54 -4.24 -6.12 -3.13
N GLU A 55 -5.25 -6.38 -3.96
CA GLU A 55 -5.27 -7.40 -5.01
C GLU A 55 -4.96 -6.74 -6.35
N MET A 56 -3.86 -6.00 -6.40
CA MET A 56 -3.32 -5.47 -7.63
C MET A 56 -2.27 -6.45 -8.15
N SER A 57 -2.23 -6.70 -9.46
CA SER A 57 -1.15 -7.40 -10.14
C SER A 57 0.04 -6.49 -10.41
N HIS A 58 1.20 -7.06 -10.76
CA HIS A 58 2.38 -6.25 -11.08
C HIS A 58 2.15 -5.31 -12.28
N ALA A 59 1.40 -5.76 -13.29
CA ALA A 59 1.09 -4.94 -14.46
C ALA A 59 0.20 -3.75 -14.09
N GLU A 60 -0.84 -4.00 -13.30
CA GLU A 60 -1.71 -2.94 -12.76
C GLU A 60 -0.95 -1.98 -11.85
N TRP A 61 0.04 -2.47 -11.10
CA TRP A 61 0.91 -1.63 -10.28
C TRP A 61 1.76 -0.69 -11.14
N ILE A 62 2.35 -1.16 -12.24
CA ILE A 62 3.12 -0.29 -13.16
C ILE A 62 2.22 0.82 -13.70
N GLU A 63 1.03 0.46 -14.16
CA GLU A 63 0.04 1.40 -14.69
C GLU A 63 -0.34 2.46 -13.63
N ALA A 64 -0.74 2.00 -12.44
CA ALA A 64 -1.15 2.87 -11.36
C ALA A 64 0.00 3.75 -10.84
N ALA A 65 1.21 3.21 -10.74
CA ALA A 65 2.42 3.94 -10.34
C ALA A 65 2.72 5.07 -11.31
N TYR A 66 2.68 4.81 -12.62
CA TYR A 66 2.88 5.83 -13.65
C TYR A 66 1.84 6.94 -13.56
N ASN A 67 0.55 6.58 -13.50
CA ASN A 67 -0.53 7.56 -13.39
C ASN A 67 -0.46 8.37 -12.09
N CYS A 68 -0.10 7.74 -10.97
CA CYS A 68 0.14 8.41 -9.70
C CYS A 68 1.30 9.40 -9.81
N PHE A 69 2.42 9.00 -10.42
CA PHE A 69 3.55 9.90 -10.66
C PHE A 69 3.15 11.12 -11.50
N CYS A 70 2.40 10.93 -12.59
CA CYS A 70 1.92 12.02 -13.44
C CYS A 70 1.02 12.98 -12.64
N PHE A 71 0.07 12.44 -11.87
CA PHE A 71 -0.80 13.22 -11.01
C PHE A 71 0.00 14.04 -9.99
N GLN A 72 0.90 13.40 -9.24
CA GLN A 72 1.71 14.06 -8.22
C GLN A 72 2.65 15.11 -8.84
N SER A 73 3.21 14.84 -10.02
CA SER A 73 4.07 15.79 -10.73
C SER A 73 3.33 17.04 -11.21
N SER A 74 2.03 16.91 -11.52
CA SER A 74 1.21 18.06 -11.93
C SER A 74 0.96 19.07 -10.80
N HIS A 75 1.16 18.68 -9.53
CA HIS A 75 1.01 19.56 -8.37
C HIS A 75 2.22 20.48 -8.10
N ASN A 76 3.39 20.22 -8.71
CA ASN A 76 4.64 20.96 -8.44
C ASN A 76 4.75 22.34 -9.10
N VAL A 77 3.61 22.96 -9.43
CA VAL A 77 3.60 24.28 -10.09
C VAL A 77 3.69 25.44 -9.08
N VAL A 78 3.47 25.22 -7.78
CA VAL A 78 3.27 26.34 -6.82
C VAL A 78 4.27 26.39 -5.67
N GLU A 79 4.89 25.30 -5.21
CA GLU A 79 5.78 25.34 -4.04
C GLU A 79 7.16 24.71 -4.29
N SER A 80 8.16 25.48 -3.91
CA SER A 80 9.60 25.25 -3.92
C SER A 80 10.12 23.82 -4.10
N SER A 81 11.01 23.70 -5.10
CA SER A 81 12.04 22.67 -5.29
C SER A 81 11.52 21.30 -5.72
N GLY A 82 12.09 20.75 -6.81
CA GLY A 82 11.75 19.43 -7.37
C GLY A 82 12.00 18.21 -6.47
N THR A 83 12.05 18.38 -5.15
CA THR A 83 12.19 17.32 -4.14
C THR A 83 10.94 16.44 -4.04
N TYR A 84 9.73 17.02 -4.13
CA TYR A 84 8.49 16.24 -4.05
C TYR A 84 8.30 15.31 -5.26
N SER A 85 8.33 15.82 -6.50
CA SER A 85 8.19 14.95 -7.69
C SER A 85 9.36 14.00 -7.85
N SER A 86 10.58 14.44 -7.51
CA SER A 86 11.74 13.54 -7.59
C SER A 86 11.66 12.41 -6.57
N TRP A 87 10.98 12.59 -5.43
CA TRP A 87 10.70 11.48 -4.53
C TRP A 87 9.83 10.43 -5.23
N TRP A 88 8.72 10.86 -5.85
CA TRP A 88 7.80 9.98 -6.57
C TRP A 88 8.47 9.22 -7.71
N GLU A 89 9.26 9.93 -8.50
CA GLU A 89 10.07 9.33 -9.56
C GLU A 89 11.02 8.27 -9.00
N LYS A 90 11.83 8.61 -7.99
CA LYS A 90 12.83 7.71 -7.42
C LYS A 90 12.19 6.50 -6.73
N HIS A 91 11.09 6.70 -6.02
CA HIS A 91 10.33 5.66 -5.33
C HIS A 91 9.84 4.59 -6.31
N PHE A 92 9.11 4.98 -7.36
CA PHE A 92 8.60 4.00 -8.34
C PHE A 92 9.73 3.42 -9.21
N ASN A 93 10.73 4.22 -9.58
CA ASN A 93 11.87 3.74 -10.36
C ASN A 93 12.69 2.71 -9.60
N PHE A 94 12.82 2.81 -8.27
CA PHE A 94 13.50 1.80 -7.48
C PHE A 94 12.93 0.40 -7.75
N PHE A 95 11.62 0.22 -7.64
CA PHE A 95 10.98 -1.08 -7.87
C PHE A 95 11.03 -1.49 -9.35
N ASN A 96 10.80 -0.55 -10.28
CA ASN A 96 10.85 -0.80 -11.72
C ASN A 96 12.24 -1.26 -12.22
N LEU A 97 13.32 -0.84 -11.57
CA LEU A 97 14.68 -1.20 -11.95
C LEU A 97 15.15 -2.55 -11.40
N GLN A 98 14.40 -3.18 -10.48
CA GLN A 98 14.77 -4.49 -9.97
C GLN A 98 14.62 -5.55 -11.07
N LYS A 99 15.64 -6.40 -11.22
CA LYS A 99 15.66 -7.48 -12.23
C LYS A 99 14.62 -8.56 -11.92
N ASP A 100 14.34 -8.76 -10.64
CA ASP A 100 13.47 -9.80 -10.09
C ASP A 100 12.11 -9.24 -9.62
N LYS A 101 11.77 -7.99 -10.00
CA LYS A 101 10.56 -7.28 -9.56
C LYS A 101 9.27 -8.08 -9.72
N VAL A 102 9.13 -8.82 -10.83
CA VAL A 102 7.92 -9.60 -11.11
C VAL A 102 7.82 -10.81 -10.18
N PHE A 103 8.95 -11.49 -9.96
CA PHE A 103 9.00 -12.71 -9.15
C PHE A 103 8.68 -12.41 -7.68
N TYR A 104 9.26 -11.35 -7.13
CA TYR A 104 9.04 -10.95 -5.73
C TYR A 104 7.83 -10.01 -5.54
N TYR A 105 7.05 -9.72 -6.57
CA TYR A 105 5.99 -8.70 -6.53
C TYR A 105 5.03 -8.86 -5.35
N ASN A 106 4.48 -10.06 -5.16
CA ASN A 106 3.54 -10.32 -4.08
C ASN A 106 4.15 -10.14 -2.69
N THR A 107 5.48 -10.17 -2.59
CA THR A 107 6.22 -10.00 -1.34
C THR A 107 6.54 -8.53 -1.10
N TRP A 108 7.03 -7.79 -2.11
CA TRP A 108 7.44 -6.39 -1.93
C TRP A 108 6.31 -5.38 -2.06
N LYS A 109 5.15 -5.71 -2.65
CA LYS A 109 4.02 -4.77 -2.77
C LYS A 109 3.52 -4.23 -1.42
N SER A 110 3.66 -5.01 -0.34
CA SER A 110 3.34 -4.54 1.01
C SER A 110 4.39 -3.56 1.54
N MET A 111 5.67 -3.79 1.24
CA MET A 111 6.75 -2.86 1.58
C MET A 111 6.58 -1.52 0.85
N ASP A 112 6.22 -1.56 -0.43
CA ASP A 112 5.87 -0.36 -1.22
C ASP A 112 4.79 0.46 -0.50
N LEU A 113 3.68 -0.18 -0.12
CA LEU A 113 2.58 0.45 0.61
C LEU A 113 3.02 1.05 1.96
N GLU A 114 3.90 0.39 2.71
CA GLU A 114 4.42 0.91 3.97
C GLU A 114 5.24 2.18 3.76
N ILE A 115 6.19 2.17 2.81
CA ILE A 115 7.02 3.34 2.48
C ILE A 115 6.15 4.49 1.96
N TYR A 116 5.13 4.16 1.18
CA TYR A 116 4.14 5.11 0.68
C TYR A 116 3.35 5.78 1.81
N GLN A 117 2.95 5.03 2.84
CA GLN A 117 2.27 5.54 4.02
C GLN A 117 3.19 6.40 4.88
N GLU A 118 4.44 5.98 5.07
CA GLU A 118 5.47 6.72 5.79
C GLU A 118 5.70 8.10 5.17
N PHE A 119 5.81 8.18 3.85
CA PHE A 119 5.96 9.46 3.13
C PHE A 119 4.81 10.44 3.40
N TYR A 120 3.56 9.95 3.49
CA TYR A 120 2.42 10.81 3.80
C TYR A 120 2.31 11.18 5.28
N ALA A 121 2.79 10.31 6.17
CA ALA A 121 2.82 10.60 7.60
C ALA A 121 3.92 11.60 7.94
N GLN A 122 5.08 11.46 7.29
CA GLN A 122 6.26 12.28 7.46
C GLN A 122 6.87 12.49 6.08
N LEU A 123 6.81 13.72 5.56
CA LEU A 123 7.41 14.07 4.27
C LEU A 123 8.91 13.79 4.34
N THR A 124 9.32 12.61 3.86
CA THR A 124 10.69 12.11 3.95
C THR A 124 11.42 12.27 2.64
N ILE A 125 12.75 12.38 2.72
CA ILE A 125 13.62 12.42 1.55
C ILE A 125 13.90 10.99 1.10
N TYR A 126 13.97 10.78 -0.21
CA TYR A 126 14.34 9.49 -0.78
C TYR A 126 15.76 9.07 -0.36
N ASN A 127 15.90 7.85 0.14
CA ASN A 127 17.17 7.25 0.54
C ASN A 127 17.37 5.89 -0.13
N ALA A 128 18.26 5.81 -1.12
CA ALA A 128 18.50 4.59 -1.88
C ALA A 128 18.96 3.41 -0.99
N ALA A 129 19.82 3.66 -0.01
CA ALA A 129 20.35 2.61 0.88
C ALA A 129 19.24 2.00 1.74
N PHE A 130 18.30 2.82 2.21
CA PHE A 130 17.12 2.35 2.94
C PHE A 130 16.26 1.42 2.08
N TYR A 131 15.98 1.80 0.83
CA TYR A 131 15.18 0.99 -0.09
C TYR A 131 15.86 -0.34 -0.41
N VAL A 132 17.16 -0.33 -0.73
CA VAL A 132 17.95 -1.55 -0.98
C VAL A 132 17.87 -2.49 0.22
N HIS A 133 18.16 -1.98 1.42
CA HIS A 133 18.14 -2.78 2.64
C HIS A 133 16.77 -3.42 2.91
N ARG A 134 15.69 -2.65 2.77
CA ARG A 134 14.32 -3.15 2.97
C ARG A 134 13.94 -4.19 1.91
N TYR A 135 14.33 -3.97 0.66
CA TYR A 135 14.07 -4.92 -0.44
C TYR A 135 14.79 -6.24 -0.22
N ASP A 136 16.05 -6.20 0.23
CA ASP A 136 16.83 -7.39 0.57
C ASP A 136 16.20 -8.18 1.73
N ILE A 137 15.72 -7.50 2.78
CA ILE A 137 14.99 -8.16 3.88
C ILE A 137 13.76 -8.91 3.35
N VAL A 138 12.97 -8.26 2.50
CA VAL A 138 11.75 -8.83 1.93
C VAL A 138 12.07 -10.07 1.08
N LYS A 139 13.10 -9.99 0.23
CA LYS A 139 13.56 -11.11 -0.60
C LYS A 139 14.05 -12.28 0.25
N ASN A 140 14.95 -12.01 1.20
CA ASN A 140 15.50 -13.03 2.08
C ASN A 140 14.39 -13.73 2.90
N SER A 141 13.41 -12.96 3.37
CA SER A 141 12.24 -13.52 4.08
C SER A 141 11.41 -14.45 3.18
N PHE A 142 11.19 -14.07 1.92
CA PHE A 142 10.48 -14.90 0.95
C PHE A 142 11.23 -16.19 0.63
N ASP A 143 12.53 -16.08 0.37
CA ASP A 143 13.38 -17.23 0.01
C ASP A 143 13.45 -18.22 1.17
N LEU A 144 13.62 -17.73 2.40
CA LEU A 144 13.61 -18.58 3.61
C LEU A 144 12.27 -19.29 3.79
N LYS A 145 11.14 -18.58 3.66
CA LYS A 145 9.80 -19.18 3.74
C LYS A 145 9.58 -20.24 2.67
N SER A 146 10.07 -19.99 1.45
CA SER A 146 9.97 -20.92 0.33
C SER A 146 10.79 -22.19 0.56
N GLN A 147 12.01 -22.05 1.10
CA GLN A 147 12.87 -23.18 1.48
C GLN A 147 12.24 -24.01 2.60
N MET A 148 11.73 -23.38 3.67
CA MET A 148 11.05 -24.08 4.77
C MET A 148 9.82 -24.86 4.27
N LYS A 149 9.01 -24.25 3.40
CA LYS A 149 7.85 -24.92 2.79
C LYS A 149 8.26 -26.12 1.94
N SER A 150 9.35 -25.99 1.18
CA SER A 150 9.91 -27.10 0.39
C SER A 150 10.34 -28.26 1.28
N MET A 151 11.11 -27.99 2.35
CA MET A 151 11.56 -29.02 3.31
C MET A 151 10.39 -29.75 3.98
N LEU A 152 9.37 -29.03 4.43
CA LEU A 152 8.16 -29.61 5.05
C LEU A 152 7.34 -30.46 4.05
N SER A 153 7.27 -30.03 2.79
CA SER A 153 6.59 -30.80 1.74
C SER A 153 7.36 -32.05 1.30
N GLY A 154 8.69 -32.03 1.39
CA GLY A 154 9.56 -33.17 1.10
C GLY A 154 9.54 -34.24 2.19
N ALA A 155 9.39 -33.83 3.46
CA ALA A 155 9.31 -34.75 4.60
C ALA A 155 8.01 -35.59 4.64
N SER A 156 6.95 -35.16 3.94
CA SER A 156 5.66 -35.88 3.93
C SER A 156 5.59 -37.07 2.95
N LYS A 157 6.68 -37.40 2.24
CA LYS A 157 6.70 -38.53 1.28
C LYS A 157 7.36 -39.82 1.79
N VAL A 158 7.79 -39.89 3.05
CA VAL A 158 8.38 -41.12 3.62
C VAL A 158 7.80 -41.38 5.02
N SER A 159 7.09 -42.49 5.15
CA SER A 159 6.47 -43.12 6.35
C SER A 159 4.99 -42.81 6.58
N GLN A 160 4.09 -43.75 6.89
CA GLN A 160 3.95 -45.20 6.70
C GLN A 160 2.55 -45.58 7.23
N GLU A 161 2.04 -46.76 6.86
CA GLU A 161 0.81 -47.39 7.38
C GLU A 161 0.80 -47.61 8.92
N MET A 162 -0.37 -47.29 9.54
CA MET A 162 -1.11 -48.02 10.62
C MET A 162 -0.51 -48.17 12.05
N PRO A 163 -1.29 -48.53 13.12
CA PRO A 163 -2.20 -47.65 13.89
C PRO A 163 -2.04 -47.78 15.44
N SER A 164 -2.60 -46.86 16.23
CA SER A 164 -3.09 -47.01 17.63
C SER A 164 -3.21 -45.61 18.27
N SER A 165 -4.41 -45.05 18.45
CA SER A 165 -5.36 -45.20 19.57
C SER A 165 -4.99 -44.48 20.87
N VAL A 166 -6.00 -43.74 21.38
CA VAL A 166 -6.21 -43.19 22.74
C VAL A 166 -5.68 -41.74 22.98
N PRO A 167 -6.35 -40.88 23.77
CA PRO A 167 -7.63 -40.22 23.52
C PRO A 167 -7.56 -38.68 23.66
N SER A 168 -8.60 -38.02 23.16
CA SER A 168 -8.86 -36.58 23.24
C SER A 168 -9.32 -36.12 24.63
N VAL A 169 -8.80 -34.97 25.09
CA VAL A 169 -9.40 -34.14 26.15
C VAL A 169 -9.44 -32.68 25.67
N PRO A 170 -10.53 -31.91 25.93
CA PRO A 170 -10.81 -30.64 25.27
C PRO A 170 -10.59 -29.39 26.15
N PHE A 171 -10.72 -28.22 25.49
CA PHE A 171 -11.01 -26.85 25.96
C PHE A 171 -9.84 -25.86 26.18
N PRO A 172 -10.08 -24.52 26.14
CA PRO A 172 -11.24 -23.77 25.60
C PRO A 172 -10.85 -22.64 24.62
N SER A 173 -11.87 -22.18 23.89
CA SER A 173 -11.96 -20.96 23.11
C SER A 173 -11.67 -19.70 23.94
N GLY A 174 -10.86 -18.79 23.40
CA GLY A 174 -10.69 -17.42 23.90
C GLY A 174 -10.60 -16.43 22.75
N SER A 175 -11.72 -15.78 22.43
CA SER A 175 -11.77 -14.67 21.49
C SER A 175 -11.34 -13.38 22.17
N SER A 176 -10.48 -12.60 21.53
CA SER A 176 -10.41 -11.16 21.76
C SER A 176 -10.18 -10.45 20.43
N LYS A 177 -11.29 -9.94 19.88
CA LYS A 177 -11.29 -8.93 18.83
C LYS A 177 -10.70 -7.64 19.41
N LEU A 178 -9.49 -7.29 19.00
CA LEU A 178 -8.99 -5.93 19.12
C LEU A 178 -9.22 -5.24 17.77
N SER A 179 -10.23 -4.39 17.75
CA SER A 179 -10.52 -3.46 16.66
C SER A 179 -9.33 -2.51 16.43
N PRO A 180 -8.82 -2.34 15.20
CA PRO A 180 -7.83 -1.32 14.92
C PRO A 180 -8.49 0.06 14.96
N LEU A 181 -7.88 0.97 15.73
CA LEU A 181 -8.17 2.40 15.72
C LEU A 181 -8.11 2.95 14.29
N ALA A 182 -9.08 3.80 13.96
CA ALA A 182 -9.06 4.61 12.75
C ALA A 182 -7.85 5.56 12.79
N CYS A 183 -6.86 5.30 11.94
CA CYS A 183 -5.73 6.19 11.72
C CYS A 183 -6.19 7.37 10.85
N CYS A 184 -6.38 8.53 11.46
CA CYS A 184 -6.60 9.80 10.78
C CYS A 184 -5.25 10.29 10.20
N ILE A 185 -5.03 10.09 8.91
CA ILE A 185 -3.94 10.77 8.18
C ILE A 185 -4.39 12.20 7.90
N LEU A 186 -3.98 13.14 8.75
CA LEU A 186 -3.96 14.57 8.45
C LEU A 186 -2.57 14.89 7.87
N TYR A 187 -2.57 15.48 6.69
CA TYR A 187 -1.37 16.05 6.08
C TYR A 187 -0.80 17.17 6.95
N GLY A 188 0.54 17.18 7.00
CA GLY A 188 1.34 18.22 7.62
C GLY A 188 1.24 19.53 6.85
N GLU A 189 1.16 20.60 7.64
CA GLU A 189 1.58 21.94 7.28
C GLU A 189 1.72 22.70 8.59
N HIS A 190 2.95 22.98 9.01
CA HIS A 190 3.45 24.29 9.42
C HIS A 190 4.86 24.11 9.99
N GLY A 191 5.81 24.76 9.34
CA GLY A 191 7.19 24.85 9.82
C GLY A 191 7.23 25.48 11.22
N GLN A 192 8.03 24.87 12.09
CA GLN A 192 8.63 25.59 13.20
C GLN A 192 10.14 25.56 12.99
N THR A 193 10.65 26.75 12.69
CA THR A 193 12.01 27.18 12.94
C THR A 193 12.33 26.90 14.41
N LEU A 194 13.45 26.24 14.68
CA LEU A 194 14.21 26.40 15.92
C LEU A 194 15.37 27.35 15.61
#